data_AF-A0A511AH22-F1
#
_entry.id   AF-A0A511AH22-F1
#
_cell.length_a   1.000
_cell.length_b   1.000
_cell.length_c   1.000
_cell.angle_alpha   90.00
_cell.angle_beta   90.00
_cell.angle_gamma   90.00
#
_symmetry.space_group_name_H-M   'P 1'
#
loop_
_entity.id
_entity.type
_entity.pdbx_description
1 polymer ?
#
loop_
_entity_poly.entity_id
_entity_poly.type
_entity_poly.pdbx_seq_one_letter_code
_entity_poly.pdbx_strand_id
1 'polypeptide(L)'
;MAEQTAETADAHLWRNETRSLVSGVNLVVLIAAIAAGVFGVFDSMTDADGDRFWGNLVVAAPGIYAGWCMLEIAWKRLASIATVMLRLVSACFFAPAFVAAPIAVIQTIAIAFPGVRDAIAEAQARNGGFHYYWDEGIGQQLFLVPLGGYAIGMCIPLGVALIVTLPIISIRAPHIAAQGSHLEKVDGARRISTTGFVFVGLGATTLGIVLWVFGDGGSILEFPDGVARFLNALSYGYADWDDVMWLLGVLCVVAGVGLMGWGCVRVLFARGRAAQG
;
A
#
# COMPACT_ATOMS: atom_id res chain seq x y z
N MET A 1 22.29 1.55 -34.56
CA MET A 1 22.56 0.18 -34.07
C MET A 1 22.50 0.08 -32.55
N ALA A 2 23.22 0.89 -31.77
CA ALA A 2 23.15 0.86 -30.30
C ALA A 2 21.75 1.19 -29.71
N GLU A 3 21.01 2.09 -30.37
CA GLU A 3 19.67 2.52 -29.96
C GLU A 3 18.62 1.41 -30.17
N GLN A 4 18.71 0.69 -31.29
CA GLN A 4 17.82 -0.42 -31.65
C GLN A 4 18.03 -1.65 -30.75
N THR A 5 19.25 -1.84 -30.23
CA THR A 5 19.57 -2.88 -29.23
C THR A 5 19.11 -2.52 -27.81
N ALA A 6 19.01 -1.23 -27.47
CA ALA A 6 18.50 -0.80 -26.17
C ALA A 6 16.97 -0.93 -26.10
N GLU A 7 16.28 -0.48 -27.14
CA GLU A 7 14.81 -0.54 -27.23
C GLU A 7 14.27 -1.98 -27.16
N THR A 8 14.99 -2.92 -27.78
CA THR A 8 14.65 -4.35 -27.73
C THR A 8 14.90 -4.99 -26.36
N ALA A 9 15.91 -4.54 -25.62
CA ALA A 9 16.19 -4.99 -24.26
C ALA A 9 15.13 -4.51 -23.26
N ASP A 10 14.70 -3.24 -23.38
CA ASP A 10 13.67 -2.65 -22.52
C ASP A 10 12.29 -3.29 -22.73
N ALA A 11 11.92 -3.55 -23.98
CA ALA A 11 10.68 -4.26 -24.31
C ALA A 11 10.67 -5.69 -23.71
N HIS A 12 11.81 -6.37 -23.68
CA HIS A 12 11.92 -7.70 -23.09
C HIS A 12 11.77 -7.67 -21.56
N LEU A 13 12.34 -6.66 -20.89
CA LEU A 13 12.20 -6.46 -19.44
C LEU A 13 10.74 -6.23 -19.05
N TRP A 14 10.06 -5.30 -19.74
CA TRP A 14 8.64 -5.04 -19.50
C TRP A 14 7.76 -6.25 -19.75
N ARG A 15 8.00 -6.98 -20.84
CA ARG A 15 7.22 -8.20 -21.15
C ARG A 15 7.38 -9.27 -20.07
N ASN A 16 8.58 -9.48 -19.57
CA ASN A 16 8.84 -10.44 -18.50
C ASN A 16 8.22 -10.00 -17.18
N GLU A 17 8.29 -8.70 -16.87
CA GLU A 17 7.67 -8.14 -15.69
C GLU A 17 6.15 -8.33 -15.72
N THR A 18 5.47 -7.95 -16.81
CA THR A 18 4.01 -8.13 -16.94
C THR A 18 3.61 -9.60 -16.86
N ARG A 19 4.37 -10.50 -17.51
CA ARG A 19 4.14 -11.96 -17.39
C ARG A 19 4.30 -12.47 -15.96
N SER A 20 5.18 -11.88 -15.17
CA SER A 20 5.39 -12.28 -13.79
C SER A 20 4.21 -11.90 -12.88
N LEU A 21 3.46 -10.85 -13.22
CA LEU A 21 2.25 -10.46 -12.49
C LEU A 21 1.16 -11.53 -12.65
N VAL A 22 1.05 -12.14 -13.83
CA VAL A 22 -0.01 -13.10 -14.14
C VAL A 22 0.47 -14.56 -14.18
N SER A 23 1.53 -14.92 -13.43
CA SER A 23 2.05 -16.29 -13.41
C SER A 23 2.40 -16.77 -12.00
N GLY A 24 2.53 -18.10 -11.85
CA GLY A 24 2.90 -18.75 -10.59
C GLY A 24 1.96 -18.40 -9.43
N VAL A 25 2.54 -18.03 -8.29
CA VAL A 25 1.79 -17.64 -7.08
C VAL A 25 0.99 -16.36 -7.31
N ASN A 26 1.48 -15.42 -8.12
CA ASN A 26 0.76 -14.18 -8.40
C ASN A 26 -0.54 -14.43 -9.15
N LEU A 27 -0.60 -15.45 -10.02
CA LEU A 27 -1.85 -15.86 -10.66
C LEU A 27 -2.88 -16.36 -9.65
N VAL A 28 -2.44 -17.13 -8.64
CA VAL A 28 -3.34 -17.63 -7.59
C VAL A 28 -3.90 -16.48 -6.76
N VAL A 29 -3.05 -15.54 -6.33
CA VAL A 29 -3.49 -14.36 -5.58
C VAL A 29 -4.37 -13.45 -6.43
N LEU A 30 -4.08 -13.31 -7.72
CA LEU A 30 -4.92 -12.57 -8.68
C LEU A 30 -6.33 -13.17 -8.74
N ILE A 31 -6.45 -14.48 -8.94
CA ILE A 31 -7.74 -15.15 -9.01
C ILE A 31 -8.50 -15.01 -7.68
N ALA A 32 -7.81 -15.18 -6.56
CA ALA A 32 -8.41 -15.01 -5.23
C ALA A 32 -8.90 -13.56 -5.00
N ALA A 33 -8.12 -12.56 -5.41
CA ALA A 33 -8.50 -11.16 -5.30
C ALA A 33 -9.68 -10.81 -6.21
N ILE A 34 -9.71 -11.32 -7.45
CA ILE A 34 -10.88 -11.16 -8.33
C ILE A 34 -12.11 -11.79 -7.70
N ALA A 35 -12.02 -13.03 -7.21
CA ALA A 35 -13.14 -13.71 -6.56
C ALA A 35 -13.64 -12.94 -5.32
N ALA A 36 -12.74 -12.43 -4.49
CA ALA A 36 -13.05 -11.62 -3.32
C ALA A 36 -13.73 -10.29 -3.70
N GLY A 37 -13.21 -9.59 -4.71
CA GLY A 37 -13.81 -8.36 -5.20
C GLY A 37 -15.18 -8.56 -5.82
N VAL A 38 -15.36 -9.64 -6.59
CA VAL A 38 -16.67 -10.04 -7.15
C VAL A 38 -17.66 -10.39 -6.05
N PHE A 39 -17.23 -11.10 -5.01
CA PHE A 39 -18.06 -11.33 -3.83
C PHE A 39 -18.48 -10.00 -3.18
N GLY A 40 -17.55 -9.06 -3.03
CA GLY A 40 -17.85 -7.72 -2.53
C GLY A 40 -18.86 -6.95 -3.39
N VAL A 41 -18.82 -7.09 -4.72
CA VAL A 41 -19.85 -6.52 -5.62
C VAL A 41 -21.24 -7.04 -5.28
N PHE A 42 -21.40 -8.35 -5.06
CA PHE A 42 -22.72 -8.91 -4.75
C PHE A 42 -23.18 -8.60 -3.32
N ASP A 43 -22.27 -8.59 -2.34
CA ASP A 43 -22.60 -8.22 -0.97
C ASP A 43 -23.04 -6.75 -0.87
N SER A 44 -22.38 -5.85 -1.62
CA SER A 44 -22.65 -4.42 -1.58
C SER A 44 -23.99 -4.00 -2.19
N MET A 45 -24.64 -4.86 -3.01
CA MET A 45 -25.93 -4.54 -3.65
C MET A 45 -27.07 -4.32 -2.67
N THR A 46 -26.96 -4.91 -1.48
CA THR A 46 -27.98 -4.83 -0.42
C THR A 46 -27.54 -3.96 0.77
N ASP A 47 -26.39 -3.32 0.64
CA ASP A 47 -25.71 -2.53 1.67
C ASP A 47 -25.76 -1.05 1.32
N ALA A 48 -26.92 -0.43 1.50
CA ALA A 48 -27.14 0.97 1.16
C ALA A 48 -26.21 1.93 1.94
N ASP A 49 -25.86 1.57 3.17
CA ASP A 49 -25.08 2.40 4.09
C ASP A 49 -23.56 2.25 3.89
N GLY A 50 -23.12 1.17 3.26
CA GLY A 50 -21.70 0.91 3.02
C GLY A 50 -20.96 0.34 4.24
N ASP A 51 -21.71 -0.16 5.23
CA ASP A 51 -21.17 -0.59 6.52
C ASP A 51 -20.70 -2.05 6.52
N ARG A 52 -21.04 -2.83 5.48
CA ARG A 52 -20.61 -4.22 5.40
C ARG A 52 -19.13 -4.31 5.08
N PHE A 53 -18.43 -5.00 5.97
CA PHE A 53 -17.02 -5.32 5.81
C PHE A 53 -16.72 -5.98 4.45
N TRP A 54 -17.57 -6.91 4.00
CA TRP A 54 -17.34 -7.64 2.76
C TRP A 54 -17.66 -6.83 1.50
N GLY A 55 -18.63 -5.90 1.56
CA GLY A 55 -18.91 -4.95 0.48
C GLY A 55 -17.68 -4.12 0.08
N ASN A 56 -16.84 -3.75 1.05
CA ASN A 56 -15.60 -3.01 0.81
C ASN A 56 -14.54 -3.78 -0.02
N LEU A 57 -14.67 -5.10 -0.18
CA LEU A 57 -13.73 -5.88 -0.99
C LEU A 57 -13.72 -5.47 -2.46
N VAL A 58 -14.82 -4.88 -2.97
CA VAL A 58 -14.87 -4.37 -4.34
C VAL A 58 -13.80 -3.30 -4.59
N VAL A 59 -13.47 -2.53 -3.55
CA VAL A 59 -12.47 -1.46 -3.59
C VAL A 59 -11.11 -1.95 -3.09
N ALA A 60 -11.07 -2.80 -2.05
CA ALA A 60 -9.82 -3.25 -1.43
C ALA A 60 -9.08 -4.31 -2.25
N ALA A 61 -9.78 -5.19 -2.98
CA ALA A 61 -9.17 -6.33 -3.68
C ALA A 61 -8.08 -5.95 -4.70
N PRO A 62 -8.24 -4.90 -5.54
CA PRO A 62 -7.16 -4.44 -6.41
C PRO A 62 -5.89 -4.07 -5.64
N GLY A 63 -6.04 -3.39 -4.51
CA GLY A 63 -4.92 -3.00 -3.65
C GLY A 63 -4.28 -4.17 -2.93
N ILE A 64 -5.04 -5.20 -2.52
CA ILE A 64 -4.50 -6.42 -1.90
C ILE A 64 -3.57 -7.14 -2.87
N TYR A 65 -4.01 -7.36 -4.12
CA TYR A 65 -3.19 -8.03 -5.12
C TYR A 65 -1.96 -7.20 -5.50
N ALA A 66 -2.14 -5.90 -5.72
CA ALA A 66 -1.05 -5.00 -6.05
C ALA A 66 -0.01 -4.92 -4.92
N GLY A 67 -0.47 -4.84 -3.67
CA GLY A 67 0.35 -4.92 -2.47
C GLY A 67 1.11 -6.24 -2.38
N TRP A 68 0.46 -7.37 -2.64
CA TRP A 68 1.12 -8.67 -2.72
C TRP A 68 2.24 -8.70 -3.77
N CYS A 69 2.00 -8.18 -4.98
CA CYS A 69 3.02 -8.14 -6.03
C CYS A 69 4.25 -7.33 -5.60
N MET A 70 4.05 -6.23 -4.85
CA MET A 70 5.15 -5.44 -4.29
C MET A 70 5.82 -6.11 -3.09
N LEU A 71 5.06 -6.88 -2.31
CA LEU A 71 5.57 -7.62 -1.16
C LEU A 71 6.46 -8.78 -1.61
N GLU A 72 6.07 -9.50 -2.67
CA GLU A 72 6.77 -10.66 -3.24
C GLU A 72 8.27 -10.39 -3.50
N ILE A 73 8.61 -9.18 -3.96
CA ILE A 73 9.99 -8.80 -4.27
C ILE A 73 10.89 -8.73 -3.03
N ALA A 74 10.31 -8.58 -1.83
CA ALA A 74 11.04 -8.55 -0.57
C ALA A 74 11.80 -9.87 -0.31
N TRP A 75 11.33 -11.00 -0.87
CA TRP A 75 11.98 -12.31 -0.74
C TRP A 75 12.76 -12.77 -1.98
N LYS A 76 12.61 -12.12 -3.13
CA LYS A 76 13.35 -12.50 -4.35
C LYS A 76 14.83 -12.17 -4.28
N ARG A 77 15.69 -12.94 -4.96
CA ARG A 77 17.10 -12.57 -5.13
C ARG A 77 17.18 -11.40 -6.10
N LEU A 78 17.73 -10.27 -5.65
CA LEU A 78 17.79 -9.03 -6.42
C LEU A 78 19.19 -8.85 -7.02
N ALA A 79 19.22 -8.40 -8.27
CA ALA A 79 20.46 -8.05 -8.97
C ALA A 79 20.71 -6.53 -8.98
N SER A 80 19.65 -5.72 -8.98
CA SER A 80 19.75 -4.26 -9.00
C SER A 80 18.51 -3.58 -8.43
N ILE A 81 18.63 -2.29 -8.09
CA ILE A 81 17.50 -1.46 -7.65
C ILE A 81 16.49 -1.23 -8.78
N ALA A 82 16.93 -1.30 -10.04
CA ALA A 82 16.06 -1.15 -11.20
C ALA A 82 14.93 -2.20 -11.21
N THR A 83 15.20 -3.42 -10.76
CA THR A 83 14.16 -4.46 -10.60
C THR A 83 13.10 -4.05 -9.57
N VAL A 84 13.50 -3.39 -8.48
CA VAL A 84 12.59 -2.91 -7.44
C VAL A 84 11.76 -1.74 -7.96
N MET A 85 12.37 -0.81 -8.70
CA MET A 85 11.66 0.32 -9.31
C MET A 85 10.69 -0.13 -10.38
N LEU A 86 11.09 -1.07 -11.24
CA LEU A 86 10.22 -1.65 -12.26
C LEU A 86 9.02 -2.34 -11.62
N ARG A 87 9.24 -3.12 -10.55
CA ARG A 87 8.17 -3.73 -9.77
C ARG A 87 7.28 -2.70 -9.09
N LEU A 88 7.83 -1.61 -8.57
CA LEU A 88 7.03 -0.56 -7.95
C LEU A 88 6.09 0.07 -8.97
N VAL A 89 6.60 0.44 -10.15
CA VAL A 89 5.77 0.99 -11.23
C VAL A 89 4.73 -0.04 -11.68
N SER A 90 5.12 -1.30 -11.85
CA SER A 90 4.20 -2.32 -12.32
C SER A 90 3.12 -2.67 -11.29
N ALA A 91 3.49 -2.73 -10.02
CA ALA A 91 2.58 -2.96 -8.91
C ALA A 91 1.64 -1.76 -8.69
N CYS A 92 2.11 -0.51 -8.86
CA CYS A 92 1.23 0.65 -8.72
C CYS A 92 0.25 0.78 -9.88
N PHE A 93 0.70 0.66 -11.14
CA PHE A 93 -0.13 1.06 -12.28
C PHE A 93 -0.78 -0.10 -13.03
N PHE A 94 -0.16 -1.28 -13.06
CA PHE A 94 -0.66 -2.42 -13.85
C PHE A 94 -1.33 -3.49 -13.00
N ALA A 95 -0.74 -3.86 -11.86
CA ALA A 95 -1.29 -4.90 -10.99
C ALA A 95 -2.75 -4.64 -10.56
N PRO A 96 -3.14 -3.44 -10.08
CA PRO A 96 -4.52 -3.21 -9.65
C PRO A 96 -5.50 -3.31 -10.82
N ALA A 97 -5.08 -2.93 -12.04
CA ALA A 97 -5.92 -3.02 -13.23
C ALA A 97 -6.30 -4.46 -13.58
N PHE A 98 -5.41 -5.44 -13.33
CA PHE A 98 -5.71 -6.86 -13.55
C PHE A 98 -6.84 -7.38 -12.67
N VAL A 99 -7.14 -6.72 -11.55
CA VAL A 99 -8.27 -7.07 -10.66
C VAL A 99 -9.47 -6.17 -10.92
N ALA A 100 -9.24 -4.86 -11.00
CA ALA A 100 -10.30 -3.86 -11.18
C ALA A 100 -11.06 -4.05 -12.50
N ALA A 101 -10.38 -4.39 -13.60
CA ALA A 101 -11.03 -4.57 -14.90
C ALA A 101 -11.99 -5.78 -14.93
N PRO A 102 -11.61 -7.00 -14.49
CA PRO A 102 -12.55 -8.11 -14.36
C PRO A 102 -13.73 -7.80 -13.43
N ILE A 103 -13.49 -7.13 -12.30
CA ILE A 103 -14.56 -6.69 -11.39
C ILE A 103 -15.53 -5.75 -12.11
N ALA A 104 -15.02 -4.75 -12.83
CA ALA A 104 -15.83 -3.82 -13.62
C ALA A 104 -16.71 -4.54 -14.65
N VAL A 105 -16.14 -5.53 -15.35
CA VAL A 105 -16.88 -6.34 -16.33
C VAL A 105 -17.98 -7.14 -15.66
N ILE A 106 -17.68 -7.79 -14.52
CA ILE A 106 -18.66 -8.60 -13.79
C ILE A 106 -19.76 -7.72 -13.20
N GLN A 107 -19.41 -6.57 -12.64
CA GLN A 107 -20.37 -5.57 -12.17
C GLN A 107 -21.29 -5.11 -13.32
N THR A 108 -20.71 -4.86 -14.50
CA THR A 108 -21.49 -4.49 -15.70
C THR A 108 -22.48 -5.56 -16.11
N ILE A 109 -22.04 -6.80 -16.12
CA ILE A 109 -22.90 -7.94 -16.43
C ILE A 109 -23.97 -8.11 -15.33
N ALA A 110 -23.62 -7.94 -14.06
CA ALA A 110 -24.53 -8.09 -12.93
C ALA A 110 -25.69 -7.09 -12.99
N ILE A 111 -25.44 -5.81 -13.26
CA ILE A 111 -26.51 -4.79 -13.35
C ILE A 111 -27.43 -5.04 -14.56
N ALA A 112 -26.97 -5.76 -15.58
CA ALA A 112 -27.85 -6.14 -16.70
C ALA A 112 -29.00 -7.07 -16.25
N PHE A 113 -28.86 -7.78 -15.13
CA PHE A 113 -29.92 -8.64 -14.59
C PHE A 113 -30.98 -7.83 -13.83
N PRO A 114 -32.28 -8.03 -14.10
CA PRO A 114 -33.36 -7.31 -13.41
C PRO A 114 -33.33 -7.51 -11.89
N GLY A 115 -33.12 -8.73 -11.40
CA GLY A 115 -33.11 -9.00 -9.96
C GLY A 115 -32.01 -8.26 -9.18
N VAL A 116 -30.88 -7.94 -9.83
CA VAL A 116 -29.82 -7.11 -9.23
C VAL A 116 -30.28 -5.66 -9.13
N ARG A 117 -30.90 -5.14 -10.20
CA ARG A 117 -31.44 -3.77 -10.22
C ARG A 117 -32.54 -3.59 -9.19
N ASP A 118 -33.41 -4.58 -9.04
CA ASP A 118 -34.49 -4.56 -8.05
C ASP A 118 -33.93 -4.57 -6.62
N ALA A 119 -32.90 -5.38 -6.33
CA ALA A 119 -32.26 -5.43 -5.02
C ALA A 119 -31.60 -4.09 -4.64
N ILE A 120 -30.90 -3.45 -5.58
CA ILE A 120 -30.29 -2.13 -5.38
C ILE A 120 -31.38 -1.07 -5.15
N ALA A 121 -32.43 -1.07 -5.97
CA ALA A 121 -33.53 -0.11 -5.86
C ALA A 121 -34.29 -0.27 -4.52
N GLU A 122 -34.46 -1.50 -4.04
CA GLU A 122 -35.05 -1.78 -2.74
C GLU A 122 -34.16 -1.29 -1.59
N ALA A 123 -32.84 -1.48 -1.69
CA ALA A 123 -31.88 -0.96 -0.72
C ALA A 123 -31.89 0.59 -0.70
N GLN A 124 -31.90 1.23 -1.87
CA GLN A 124 -32.03 2.69 -2.01
C GLN A 124 -33.33 3.21 -1.39
N ALA A 125 -34.47 2.58 -1.72
CA ALA A 125 -35.77 3.00 -1.21
C ALA A 125 -35.84 2.90 0.32
N ARG A 126 -35.19 1.91 0.92
CA ARG A 126 -35.08 1.76 2.38
C ARG A 126 -34.16 2.80 3.02
N ASN A 127 -33.23 3.37 2.27
CA ASN A 127 -32.27 4.36 2.76
C ASN A 127 -32.55 5.79 2.24
N GLY A 128 -33.83 6.17 2.14
CA GLY A 128 -34.21 7.53 1.75
C GLY A 128 -33.85 7.93 0.32
N GLY A 129 -33.61 6.94 -0.55
CA GLY A 129 -33.18 7.14 -1.94
C GLY A 129 -31.67 7.13 -2.15
N PHE A 130 -30.86 6.94 -1.09
CA PHE A 130 -29.40 6.93 -1.15
C PHE A 130 -28.82 5.51 -1.22
N HIS A 131 -27.71 5.31 -1.93
CA HIS A 131 -26.89 4.11 -1.79
C HIS A 131 -25.40 4.38 -1.97
N TYR A 132 -24.60 4.10 -0.94
CA TYR A 132 -23.17 4.42 -0.90
C TYR A 132 -22.37 3.99 -2.15
N TYR A 133 -22.57 2.75 -2.61
CA TYR A 133 -21.91 2.22 -3.80
C TYR A 133 -22.68 2.43 -5.11
N TRP A 134 -24.00 2.66 -5.05
CA TRP A 134 -24.90 2.59 -6.22
C TRP A 134 -25.86 3.78 -6.34
N ASP A 135 -25.46 4.98 -5.91
CA ASP A 135 -26.32 6.16 -5.94
C ASP A 135 -26.43 6.81 -7.33
N GLU A 136 -25.31 6.88 -8.05
CA GLU A 136 -25.22 7.58 -9.34
C GLU A 136 -25.60 6.63 -10.47
N GLY A 137 -26.74 6.84 -11.14
CA GLY A 137 -27.40 5.88 -12.02
C GLY A 137 -26.48 4.98 -12.88
N ILE A 138 -26.98 3.77 -13.21
CA ILE A 138 -26.29 2.60 -13.79
C ILE A 138 -24.97 2.87 -14.56
N GLY A 139 -24.88 3.86 -15.45
CA GLY A 139 -23.66 4.19 -16.20
C GLY A 139 -22.49 4.74 -15.37
N GLN A 140 -22.74 5.55 -14.33
CA GLN A 140 -21.70 6.15 -13.49
C GLN A 140 -21.10 5.14 -12.50
N GLN A 141 -21.92 4.22 -11.99
CA GLN A 141 -21.50 3.10 -11.13
C GLN A 141 -20.47 2.17 -11.77
N LEU A 142 -20.57 1.96 -13.08
CA LEU A 142 -19.65 1.12 -13.87
C LEU A 142 -18.24 1.69 -13.93
N PHE A 143 -18.11 3.01 -13.77
CA PHE A 143 -16.83 3.70 -13.75
C PHE A 143 -16.35 3.96 -12.33
N LEU A 144 -17.21 4.42 -11.41
CA LEU A 144 -16.79 4.87 -10.09
C LEU A 144 -16.24 3.76 -9.19
N VAL A 145 -16.95 2.64 -9.06
CA VAL A 145 -16.57 1.60 -8.09
C VAL A 145 -15.26 0.90 -8.47
N PRO A 146 -15.06 0.44 -9.72
CA PRO A 146 -13.79 -0.18 -10.12
C PRO A 146 -12.65 0.83 -10.27
N LEU A 147 -12.92 2.08 -10.68
CA LEU A 147 -11.89 3.12 -10.75
C LEU A 147 -11.45 3.58 -9.36
N GLY A 148 -12.38 3.66 -8.39
CA GLY A 148 -12.06 3.89 -6.99
C GLY A 148 -11.16 2.78 -6.43
N GLY A 149 -11.51 1.52 -6.70
CA GLY A 149 -10.66 0.37 -6.39
C GLY A 149 -9.30 0.41 -7.07
N TYR A 150 -9.23 0.80 -8.34
CA TYR A 150 -7.97 1.03 -9.04
C TYR A 150 -7.14 2.14 -8.41
N ALA A 151 -7.75 3.30 -8.13
CA ALA A 151 -7.09 4.47 -7.57
C ALA A 151 -6.49 4.19 -6.18
N ILE A 152 -7.28 3.59 -5.30
CA ILE A 152 -6.80 3.11 -3.98
C ILE A 152 -5.73 2.04 -4.17
N GLY A 153 -5.95 1.13 -5.13
CA GLY A 153 -5.00 0.08 -5.49
C GLY A 153 -3.65 0.60 -5.98
N MET A 154 -3.58 1.80 -6.58
CA MET A 154 -2.30 2.43 -6.95
C MET A 154 -1.48 2.85 -5.72
N CYS A 155 -2.14 3.16 -4.59
CA CYS A 155 -1.49 3.66 -3.39
C CYS A 155 -0.99 2.53 -2.45
N ILE A 156 -1.69 1.40 -2.39
CA ILE A 156 -1.32 0.30 -1.48
C ILE A 156 0.11 -0.23 -1.71
N PRO A 157 0.56 -0.50 -2.96
CA PRO A 157 1.92 -0.94 -3.25
C PRO A 157 2.98 0.05 -2.76
N LEU A 158 2.72 1.35 -2.84
CA LEU A 158 3.62 2.37 -2.30
C LEU A 158 3.74 2.25 -0.78
N GLY A 159 2.62 2.06 -0.09
CA GLY A 159 2.61 1.79 1.36
C GLY A 159 3.40 0.53 1.71
N VAL A 160 3.14 -0.58 1.01
CA VAL A 160 3.88 -1.85 1.19
C VAL A 160 5.37 -1.68 0.90
N ALA A 161 5.72 -0.92 -0.13
CA ALA A 161 7.10 -0.64 -0.49
C ALA A 161 7.84 0.09 0.65
N LEU A 162 7.24 1.15 1.18
CA LEU A 162 7.83 1.99 2.22
C LEU A 162 7.88 1.27 3.58
N ILE A 163 6.79 0.60 3.96
CA ILE A 163 6.63 0.01 5.30
C ILE A 163 7.31 -1.35 5.42
N VAL A 164 7.37 -2.13 4.33
CA VAL A 164 7.79 -3.54 4.39
C VAL A 164 8.95 -3.83 3.46
N THR A 165 8.77 -3.61 2.15
CA THR A 165 9.70 -4.11 1.15
C THR A 165 11.07 -3.43 1.22
N LEU A 166 11.13 -2.10 1.27
CA LEU A 166 12.39 -1.35 1.36
C LEU A 166 13.11 -1.61 2.69
N PRO A 167 12.44 -1.62 3.87
CA PRO A 167 13.04 -2.06 5.12
C PRO A 167 13.69 -3.45 5.01
N ILE A 168 12.98 -4.46 4.47
CA ILE A 168 13.53 -5.81 4.32
C ILE A 168 14.74 -5.83 3.37
N ILE A 169 14.63 -5.17 2.21
CA ILE A 169 15.72 -5.09 1.24
C ILE A 169 16.93 -4.36 1.83
N SER A 170 16.71 -3.31 2.63
CA SER A 170 17.80 -2.54 3.25
C SER A 170 18.65 -3.37 4.21
N ILE A 171 18.05 -4.37 4.86
CA ILE A 171 18.74 -5.28 5.78
C ILE A 171 19.39 -6.44 5.01
N ARG A 172 18.67 -7.04 4.06
CA ARG A 172 19.12 -8.25 3.34
C ARG A 172 20.09 -7.96 2.20
N ALA A 173 19.90 -6.85 1.49
CA ALA A 173 20.67 -6.43 0.33
C ALA A 173 20.98 -4.92 0.39
N PRO A 174 21.71 -4.45 1.43
CA PRO A 174 21.98 -3.04 1.67
C PRO A 174 22.70 -2.32 0.52
N HIS A 175 23.51 -3.06 -0.26
CA HIS A 175 24.19 -2.51 -1.43
C HIS A 175 23.20 -2.16 -2.55
N ILE A 176 22.09 -2.90 -2.67
CA ILE A 176 21.04 -2.63 -3.65
C ILE A 176 20.18 -1.47 -3.18
N ALA A 177 19.76 -1.46 -1.91
CA ALA A 177 18.99 -0.34 -1.36
C ALA A 177 19.77 0.99 -1.34
N ALA A 178 21.11 0.93 -1.25
CA ALA A 178 21.94 2.12 -1.37
C ALA A 178 22.09 2.60 -2.82
N GLN A 179 21.77 1.78 -3.84
CA GLN A 179 21.96 2.18 -5.23
C GLN A 179 21.10 3.39 -5.60
N GLY A 180 21.68 4.33 -6.35
CA GLY A 180 21.03 5.59 -6.72
C GLY A 180 20.93 6.62 -5.59
N SER A 181 21.52 6.33 -4.41
CA SER A 181 21.55 7.26 -3.28
C SER A 181 22.96 7.80 -3.02
N HIS A 182 23.07 8.88 -2.24
CA HIS A 182 24.37 9.38 -1.78
C HIS A 182 25.10 8.43 -0.81
N LEU A 183 24.45 7.36 -0.35
CA LEU A 183 25.04 6.36 0.54
C LEU A 183 26.02 5.43 -0.19
N GLU A 184 25.98 5.35 -1.52
CA GLU A 184 26.95 4.57 -2.30
C GLU A 184 28.40 4.97 -2.01
N LYS A 185 28.62 6.27 -1.73
CA LYS A 185 29.92 6.90 -1.49
C LYS A 185 30.48 6.65 -0.07
N VAL A 186 29.74 5.92 0.76
CA VAL A 186 30.14 5.60 2.14
C VAL A 186 30.85 4.24 2.17
N ASP A 187 31.87 4.10 3.02
CA ASP A 187 32.58 2.84 3.25
C ASP A 187 31.62 1.66 3.47
N GLY A 188 31.96 0.49 2.91
CA GLY A 188 31.06 -0.66 2.81
C GLY A 188 30.36 -1.05 4.12
N ALA A 189 31.10 -1.18 5.22
CA ALA A 189 30.52 -1.56 6.52
C ALA A 189 29.56 -0.49 7.08
N ARG A 190 29.86 0.79 6.87
CA ARG A 190 29.05 1.92 7.37
C ARG A 190 27.82 2.14 6.50
N ARG A 191 27.97 1.98 5.18
CA ARG A 191 26.88 2.00 4.20
C ARG A 191 25.81 0.98 4.59
N ILE A 192 26.20 -0.26 4.89
CA ILE A 192 25.28 -1.32 5.30
C ILE A 192 24.42 -0.89 6.49
N SER A 193 25.06 -0.45 7.58
CA SER A 193 24.32 -0.05 8.78
C SER A 193 23.42 1.17 8.55
N THR A 194 23.89 2.16 7.80
CA THR A 194 23.16 3.41 7.55
C THR A 194 21.92 3.17 6.70
N THR A 195 22.05 2.39 5.63
CA THR A 195 20.94 2.03 4.75
C THR A 195 19.83 1.34 5.55
N GLY A 196 20.19 0.41 6.44
CA GLY A 196 19.22 -0.21 7.36
C GLY A 196 18.50 0.81 8.24
N PHE A 197 19.24 1.66 8.96
CA PHE A 197 18.65 2.68 9.84
C PHE A 197 17.71 3.65 9.12
N VAL A 198 18.10 4.13 7.92
CA VAL A 198 17.30 5.09 7.17
C VAL A 198 16.03 4.47 6.62
N PHE A 199 16.11 3.31 5.95
CA PHE A 199 14.92 2.71 5.34
C PHE A 199 13.99 2.06 6.37
N VAL A 200 14.51 1.43 7.43
CA VAL A 200 13.69 0.95 8.54
C VAL A 200 13.05 2.12 9.27
N GLY A 201 13.80 3.21 9.48
CA GLY A 201 13.26 4.43 10.10
C GLY A 201 12.17 5.09 9.26
N LEU A 202 12.35 5.15 7.94
CA LEU A 202 11.33 5.62 7.00
C LEU A 202 10.07 4.75 7.07
N GLY A 203 10.21 3.43 7.01
CA GLY A 203 9.09 2.51 7.10
C GLY A 203 8.33 2.60 8.43
N ALA A 204 9.06 2.69 9.55
CA ALA A 204 8.46 2.92 10.87
C ALA A 204 7.74 4.27 10.95
N THR A 205 8.30 5.33 10.36
CA THR A 205 7.65 6.65 10.32
C THR A 205 6.38 6.61 9.47
N THR A 206 6.43 6.01 8.28
CA THR A 206 5.24 5.88 7.42
C THR A 206 4.16 5.05 8.09
N LEU A 207 4.51 3.91 8.70
CA LEU A 207 3.56 3.10 9.47
C LEU A 207 2.97 3.91 10.63
N GLY A 208 3.81 4.66 11.34
CA GLY A 208 3.38 5.50 12.45
C GLY A 208 2.38 6.58 12.04
N ILE A 209 2.62 7.24 10.90
CA ILE A 209 1.68 8.23 10.33
C ILE A 209 0.36 7.55 9.95
N VAL A 210 0.39 6.36 9.35
CA VAL A 210 -0.83 5.61 9.00
C VAL A 210 -1.63 5.28 10.26
N LEU A 211 -0.99 4.70 11.28
CA LEU A 211 -1.65 4.36 12.54
C LEU A 211 -2.17 5.59 13.29
N TRP A 212 -1.45 6.70 13.23
CA TRP A 212 -1.90 7.99 13.78
C TRP A 212 -3.20 8.43 13.12
N VAL A 213 -3.26 8.46 11.78
CA VAL A 213 -4.45 8.89 11.02
C VAL A 213 -5.65 7.98 11.30
N PHE A 214 -5.43 6.67 11.45
CA PHE A 214 -6.50 5.72 11.78
C PHE A 214 -6.94 5.74 13.25
N GLY A 215 -6.10 6.22 14.18
CA GLY A 215 -6.39 6.24 15.62
C GLY A 215 -7.03 7.52 16.16
N ASP A 216 -7.85 8.21 15.37
CA ASP A 216 -8.42 9.54 15.71
C ASP A 216 -7.35 10.58 16.12
N GLY A 217 -6.14 10.41 15.60
CA GLY A 217 -5.04 11.29 15.91
C GLY A 217 -5.21 12.62 15.18
N GLY A 218 -5.63 13.64 15.91
CA GLY A 218 -5.72 15.01 15.42
C GLY A 218 -4.35 15.68 15.25
N SER A 219 -4.35 17.01 15.29
CA SER A 219 -3.13 17.82 15.14
C SER A 219 -2.07 17.47 16.20
N ILE A 220 -0.79 17.70 15.90
CA ILE A 220 0.29 17.56 16.90
C ILE A 220 0.07 18.44 18.15
N LEU A 221 -0.75 19.49 18.00
CA LEU A 221 -1.16 20.37 19.09
C LEU A 221 -2.11 19.68 20.09
N GLU A 222 -2.84 18.66 19.64
CA GLU A 222 -3.77 17.86 20.46
C GLU A 222 -3.06 16.68 21.15
N PHE A 223 -1.75 16.54 20.96
CA PHE A 223 -0.95 15.48 21.57
C PHE A 223 -1.09 15.42 23.12
N PRO A 224 -1.04 16.53 23.88
CA PRO A 224 -1.23 16.49 25.33
C PRO A 224 -2.63 15.98 25.72
N ASP A 225 -3.65 16.36 24.96
CA ASP A 225 -5.03 15.96 25.20
C ASP A 225 -5.23 14.47 24.86
N GLY A 226 -4.59 13.97 23.79
CA GLY A 226 -4.53 12.55 23.46
C GLY A 226 -3.91 11.70 24.57
N VAL A 227 -2.76 12.14 25.13
CA VAL A 227 -2.12 11.45 26.27
C VAL A 227 -3.05 11.46 27.49
N ALA A 228 -3.67 12.60 27.79
CA ALA A 228 -4.59 12.72 28.92
C ALA A 228 -5.82 11.80 28.76
N ARG A 229 -6.42 11.74 27.57
CA ARG A 229 -7.53 10.83 27.24
C ARG A 229 -7.13 9.36 27.46
N PHE A 230 -6.00 8.95 26.89
CA PHE A 230 -5.52 7.57 27.02
C PHE A 230 -5.20 7.18 28.47
N LEU A 231 -4.50 8.03 29.22
CA LEU A 231 -4.20 7.77 30.64
C LEU A 231 -5.48 7.72 31.50
N ASN A 232 -6.47 8.55 31.19
CA ASN A 232 -7.76 8.52 31.84
C ASN A 232 -8.52 7.21 31.54
N ALA A 233 -8.56 6.78 30.27
CA ALA A 233 -9.16 5.50 29.89
C ALA A 233 -8.51 4.32 30.62
N LEU A 234 -7.16 4.28 30.65
CA LEU A 234 -6.41 3.25 31.38
C LEU A 234 -6.74 3.21 32.87
N SER A 235 -7.01 4.38 33.49
CA SER A 235 -7.38 4.45 34.92
C SER A 235 -8.71 3.74 35.23
N TYR A 236 -9.59 3.61 34.22
CA TYR A 236 -10.83 2.84 34.30
C TYR A 236 -10.68 1.38 33.84
N GLY A 237 -9.45 0.93 33.54
CA GLY A 237 -9.18 -0.42 33.05
C GLY A 237 -9.63 -0.67 31.61
N TYR A 238 -9.83 0.40 30.83
CA TYR A 238 -10.26 0.34 29.44
C TYR A 238 -9.20 0.97 28.53
N ALA A 239 -8.98 0.41 27.36
CA ALA A 239 -8.14 0.99 26.33
C ALA A 239 -8.90 0.94 25.02
N ASP A 240 -9.34 2.11 24.55
CA ASP A 240 -10.03 2.20 23.28
C ASP A 240 -9.07 1.84 22.14
N TRP A 241 -9.59 1.19 21.11
CA TRP A 241 -8.79 0.74 19.98
C TRP A 241 -8.12 1.92 19.27
N ASP A 242 -8.86 3.02 19.11
CA ASP A 242 -8.38 4.21 18.42
C ASP A 242 -7.24 4.87 19.20
N ASP A 243 -7.36 5.00 20.53
CA ASP A 243 -6.30 5.52 21.38
C ASP A 243 -5.03 4.63 21.35
N VAL A 244 -5.20 3.31 21.28
CA VAL A 244 -4.08 2.37 21.16
C VAL A 244 -3.37 2.51 19.81
N MET A 245 -4.14 2.61 18.71
CA MET A 245 -3.58 2.83 17.37
C MET A 245 -2.84 4.16 17.29
N TRP A 246 -3.39 5.22 17.88
CA TRP A 246 -2.74 6.52 17.97
C TRP A 246 -1.41 6.44 18.72
N LEU A 247 -1.39 5.84 19.91
CA LEU A 247 -0.17 5.74 20.72
C LEU A 247 0.92 4.94 19.99
N LEU A 248 0.55 3.80 19.37
CA LEU A 248 1.47 3.03 18.54
C LEU A 248 1.98 3.86 17.36
N GLY A 249 1.10 4.65 16.73
CA GLY A 249 1.44 5.60 15.68
C GLY A 249 2.54 6.57 16.11
N VAL A 250 2.34 7.25 17.24
CA VAL A 250 3.33 8.18 17.81
C VAL A 250 4.65 7.47 18.09
N LEU A 251 4.62 6.31 18.76
CA LEU A 251 5.83 5.56 19.10
C LEU A 251 6.61 5.15 17.83
N CYS A 252 5.92 4.71 16.79
CA CYS A 252 6.50 4.38 15.50
C CYS A 252 7.12 5.59 14.80
N VAL A 253 6.46 6.76 14.82
CA VAL A 253 7.02 8.02 14.28
C VAL A 253 8.28 8.42 15.03
N VAL A 254 8.25 8.45 16.36
CA VAL A 254 9.40 8.84 17.18
C VAL A 254 10.58 7.89 16.96
N ALA A 255 10.33 6.58 17.00
CA ALA A 255 11.35 5.57 16.72
C ALA A 255 11.90 5.71 15.30
N GLY A 256 11.03 5.90 14.31
CA GLY A 256 11.40 6.05 12.91
C GLY A 256 12.29 7.26 12.65
N VAL A 257 11.90 8.42 13.16
CA VAL A 257 12.70 9.66 13.09
C VAL A 257 14.03 9.49 13.82
N GLY A 258 14.03 8.85 14.99
CA GLY A 258 15.25 8.55 15.76
C GLY A 258 16.23 7.66 14.99
N LEU A 259 15.75 6.61 14.34
CA LEU A 259 16.56 5.71 13.51
C LEU A 259 17.16 6.45 12.30
N MET A 260 16.35 7.26 11.59
CA MET A 260 16.83 8.07 10.46
C MET A 260 17.89 9.09 10.92
N GLY A 261 17.63 9.82 12.00
CA GLY A 261 18.57 10.78 12.58
C GLY A 261 19.88 10.12 12.99
N TRP A 262 19.82 8.96 13.64
CA TRP A 262 21.00 8.18 14.00
C TRP A 262 21.79 7.73 12.77
N GLY A 263 21.11 7.26 11.72
CA GLY A 263 21.73 6.94 10.43
C GLY A 263 22.51 8.12 9.85
N CYS A 264 21.90 9.31 9.81
CA CYS A 264 22.54 10.54 9.33
C CYS A 264 23.76 10.93 10.16
N VAL A 265 23.64 10.90 11.49
CA VAL A 265 24.74 11.24 12.42
C VAL A 265 25.95 10.33 12.20
N ARG A 266 25.74 9.03 12.00
CA ARG A 266 26.84 8.10 11.72
C ARG A 266 27.57 8.40 10.43
N VAL A 267 26.88 8.86 9.39
CA VAL A 267 27.50 9.29 8.12
C VAL A 267 28.33 10.56 8.32
N LEU A 268 27.83 11.53 9.09
CA LEU A 268 28.55 12.76 9.36
C LEU A 268 29.85 12.51 10.14
N PHE A 269 29.79 11.71 11.21
CA PHE A 269 31.00 11.33 11.95
C PHE A 269 31.99 10.52 11.10
N ALA A 270 31.48 9.70 10.19
CA ALA A 270 32.32 8.93 9.28
C ALA A 270 33.11 9.83 8.32
N ARG A 271 32.45 10.83 7.73
CA ARG A 271 33.08 11.81 6.84
C ARG A 271 34.05 12.73 7.58
N GLY A 272 33.71 13.15 8.79
CA GLY A 272 34.58 13.99 9.62
C GLY A 272 35.91 13.32 9.97
N ARG A 273 35.90 12.02 10.28
CA ARG A 273 37.15 11.27 10.55
C ARG A 273 38.00 11.04 9.30
N ALA A 274 37.38 10.86 8.14
CA ALA A 274 38.09 10.69 6.87
C ALA A 274 38.73 11.99 6.35
N ALA A 275 38.25 13.15 6.79
CA ALA A 275 38.84 14.45 6.46
C ALA A 275 40.00 14.86 7.40
N GLN A 276 40.20 14.12 8.50
CA GLN A 276 41.21 14.39 9.53
C GLN A 276 42.42 13.44 9.47
N GLY A 277 42.37 12.40 8.64
CA GLY A 277 43.48 11.46 8.40
C GLY A 277 43.96 11.52 6.97
#